data_AF-A0A9W5LM77-F1
#
_entry.id   AF-A0A9W5LM77-F1
#
_cell.length_a   1.000
_cell.length_b   1.000
_cell.length_c   1.000
_cell.angle_alpha   90.00
_cell.angle_beta   90.00
_cell.angle_gamma   90.00
#
_symmetry.space_group_name_H-M   'P 1'
#
loop_
_entity.id
_entity.type
_entity.pdbx_description
1 polymer ?
#
loop_
_entity_poly.entity_id
_entity_poly.type
_entity_poly.pdbx_seq_one_letter_code
_entity_poly.pdbx_strand_id
1 'polypeptide(L)'
;MPKRGVVAGEKGLITVDDFTRPDKAVITYADGKTELIEEGETAKGLNYEVEDMQAAVLHQTGSQTISLSLDVMSIMDNVREQWGITYPFEYENIRPS
;
A
#
# COMPACT_ATOMS: atom_id res chain seq x y z
N MET A 1 5.69 15.18 8.32
CA MET A 1 4.38 14.80 8.87
C MET A 1 4.32 13.28 8.95
N PRO A 2 3.80 12.67 10.03
CA PRO A 2 3.72 11.22 10.15
C PRO A 2 2.79 10.65 9.08
N LYS A 3 3.18 9.53 8.46
CA LYS A 3 2.38 8.86 7.42
C LYS A 3 1.36 7.96 8.13
N ARG A 4 0.18 8.49 8.40
CA ARG A 4 -0.87 7.78 9.15
C ARG A 4 -1.94 7.22 8.21
N GLY A 5 -2.17 5.92 8.27
CA GLY A 5 -3.30 5.25 7.65
C GLY A 5 -4.43 5.02 8.67
N VAL A 6 -5.68 5.23 8.25
CA VAL A 6 -6.86 4.96 9.09
C VAL A 6 -7.88 4.17 8.28
N VAL A 7 -8.33 3.05 8.82
CA VAL A 7 -9.45 2.26 8.30
C VAL A 7 -10.58 2.34 9.32
N ALA A 8 -11.72 2.91 8.94
CA ALA A 8 -12.86 3.13 9.84
C ALA A 8 -14.08 2.32 9.40
N GLY A 9 -14.87 1.84 10.36
CA GLY A 9 -16.12 1.14 10.16
C GLY A 9 -17.06 1.29 11.34
N GLU A 10 -18.19 0.56 11.31
CA GLU A 10 -19.26 0.69 12.32
C GLU A 10 -18.80 0.37 13.75
N LYS A 11 -17.88 -0.59 13.91
CA LYS A 11 -17.42 -1.06 15.22
C LYS A 11 -16.23 -0.28 15.78
N GLY A 12 -15.68 0.68 15.03
CA GLY A 12 -14.47 1.40 15.41
C GLY A 12 -13.55 1.69 14.24
N LEU A 13 -12.29 1.99 14.55
CA LEU A 13 -11.25 2.29 13.57
C LEU A 13 -9.93 1.62 13.92
N ILE A 14 -9.13 1.36 12.89
CA ILE A 14 -7.74 0.88 12.99
C ILE A 14 -6.85 2.03 12.51
N THR A 15 -5.93 2.46 13.37
CA THR A 15 -4.91 3.46 13.03
C THR A 15 -3.56 2.79 12.93
N VAL A 16 -2.85 3.04 11.82
CA VAL A 16 -1.49 2.57 11.60
C VAL A 16 -0.61 3.79 11.38
N ASP A 17 0.35 3.99 12.28
CA ASP A 17 1.38 5.02 12.13
C ASP A 17 2.52 4.49 11.27
N ASP A 18 3.15 5.41 10.52
CA ASP A 18 4.20 5.12 9.55
C ASP A 18 3.89 3.90 8.67
N PHE A 19 2.68 3.88 8.08
CA PHE A 19 2.09 2.74 7.38
C PHE A 19 2.95 2.12 6.25
N THR A 20 4.00 2.81 5.81
CA THR A 20 4.96 2.27 4.85
C THR A 20 5.90 1.23 5.45
N ARG A 21 6.16 1.27 6.76
CA ARG A 21 6.99 0.31 7.52
C ARG A 21 6.48 0.18 8.97
N PRO A 22 5.21 -0.20 9.17
CA PRO A 22 4.60 -0.19 10.48
C PRO A 22 5.12 -1.33 11.35
N ASP A 23 5.28 -1.06 12.63
CA ASP A 23 5.50 -2.06 13.69
C ASP A 23 4.38 -2.03 14.75
N LYS A 24 3.43 -1.10 14.61
CA LYS A 24 2.32 -0.90 15.54
C LYS A 24 1.02 -0.52 14.85
N ALA A 25 -0.09 -0.97 15.42
CA ALA A 25 -1.43 -0.54 15.06
C ALA A 25 -2.29 -0.35 16.32
N VAL A 26 -3.21 0.61 16.29
CA VAL A 26 -4.16 0.86 17.38
C VAL A 26 -5.57 0.63 16.87
N ILE A 27 -6.28 -0.30 17.49
CA ILE A 27 -7.72 -0.49 17.30
C ILE A 27 -8.43 0.38 18.34
N THR A 28 -9.34 1.24 17.88
CA THR A 28 -10.24 2.02 18.75
C THR A 28 -11.66 1.56 18.47
N TYR A 29 -12.30 0.95 19.47
CA TYR A 29 -13.67 0.47 19.39
C TYR A 29 -14.69 1.60 19.55
N ALA A 30 -15.91 1.38 19.08
CA ALA A 30 -17.00 2.36 19.16
C ALA A 30 -17.40 2.73 20.60
N ASP A 31 -17.12 1.86 21.57
CA ASP A 31 -17.33 2.10 23.01
C ASP A 31 -16.18 2.92 23.66
N GLY A 32 -15.17 3.30 22.88
CA GLY A 32 -14.01 4.06 23.33
C GLY A 32 -12.85 3.20 23.86
N LYS A 33 -12.98 1.87 23.92
CA LYS A 33 -11.87 0.99 24.28
C LYS A 33 -10.78 1.03 23.20
N THR A 34 -9.52 0.94 23.60
CA THR A 34 -8.38 0.84 22.70
C THR A 34 -7.59 -0.45 22.91
N GLU A 35 -7.04 -0.99 21.83
CA GLU A 35 -6.12 -2.12 21.83
C GLU A 35 -4.89 -1.78 20.97
N LEU A 36 -3.71 -2.00 21.52
CA LEU A 36 -2.43 -1.83 20.82
C LEU A 36 -1.95 -3.20 20.33
N ILE A 37 -1.64 -3.27 19.05
CA ILE A 37 -0.97 -4.40 18.41
C ILE A 37 0.46 -3.95 18.11
N GLU A 38 1.46 -4.66 18.65
CA GLU A 38 2.88 -4.43 18.37
C GLU A 38 3.44 -5.70 17.73
N GLU A 39 3.73 -5.65 16.43
CA GLU A 39 4.18 -6.79 15.65
C GLU A 39 5.17 -6.33 14.56
N GLY A 40 6.21 -7.14 14.34
CA GLY A 40 7.25 -6.88 13.37
C GLY A 40 8.33 -5.88 13.84
N GLU A 41 9.30 -5.63 12.95
CA GLU A 41 10.41 -4.70 13.18
C GLU A 41 10.57 -3.79 11.96
N THR A 42 10.39 -2.47 12.13
CA THR A 42 10.51 -1.48 11.03
C THR A 42 11.83 -1.62 10.25
N ALA A 43 12.93 -1.91 10.94
CA ALA A 43 14.25 -2.08 10.33
C ALA A 43 14.34 -3.30 9.38
N LYS A 44 13.49 -4.31 9.57
CA LYS A 44 13.44 -5.54 8.77
C LYS A 44 12.44 -5.48 7.61
N GLY A 45 11.85 -4.31 7.31
CA GLY A 45 10.82 -4.20 6.28
C GLY A 45 11.20 -4.82 4.93
N LEU A 46 12.43 -4.59 4.45
CA LEU A 46 12.90 -5.22 3.20
C LEU A 46 13.17 -6.72 3.35
N ASN A 47 13.55 -7.20 4.54
CA ASN A 47 13.74 -8.63 4.80
C ASN A 47 12.41 -9.38 4.68
N TYR A 48 11.32 -8.82 5.20
CA TYR A 48 9.99 -9.41 5.05
C TYR A 48 9.56 -9.51 3.59
N GLU A 49 9.85 -8.50 2.76
CA GLU A 49 9.58 -8.54 1.32
C GLU A 49 10.40 -9.64 0.61
N VAL A 50 11.68 -9.81 0.98
CA VAL A 50 12.52 -10.89 0.42
C VAL A 50 12.00 -12.27 0.81
N GLU A 51 11.62 -12.46 2.07
CA GLU A 51 11.03 -13.72 2.56
C GLU A 51 9.73 -14.05 1.83
N ASP A 52 8.85 -13.05 1.62
CA ASP A 52 7.60 -13.22 0.87
C ASP A 52 7.86 -13.59 -0.60
N MET A 53 8.81 -12.93 -1.27
CA MET A 53 9.19 -13.27 -2.64
C MET A 53 9.77 -14.68 -2.75
N GLN A 54 10.60 -15.10 -1.80
CA GLN A 54 11.13 -16.47 -1.75
C GLN A 54 9.99 -17.49 -1.60
N ALA A 55 9.04 -17.24 -0.69
CA ALA A 55 7.87 -18.09 -0.50
C ALA A 55 7.00 -18.14 -1.76
N ALA A 56 6.78 -17.00 -2.42
CA ALA A 56 6.00 -16.91 -3.66
C ALA A 56 6.59 -17.74 -4.79
N VAL A 57 7.91 -17.77 -4.93
CA VAL A 57 8.60 -18.61 -5.93
C VAL A 57 8.52 -20.09 -5.56
N LEU A 58 8.78 -20.44 -4.29
CA LEU A 58 8.76 -21.83 -3.83
C LEU A 58 7.36 -22.47 -3.87
N HIS A 59 6.33 -21.69 -3.56
CA HIS A 59 4.96 -22.17 -3.41
C HIS A 59 4.01 -21.74 -4.54
N GLN A 60 4.50 -20.97 -5.52
CA GLN A 60 3.73 -20.47 -6.67
C GLN A 60 2.50 -19.63 -6.26
N THR A 61 2.60 -18.87 -5.16
CA THR A 61 1.47 -18.14 -4.55
C THR A 61 1.37 -16.66 -4.95
N GLY A 62 2.32 -16.15 -5.75
CA GLY A 62 2.45 -14.70 -6.06
C GLY A 62 1.44 -14.07 -7.02
N SER A 63 0.45 -14.83 -7.52
CA SER A 63 -0.47 -14.34 -8.57
C SER A 63 -1.34 -13.15 -8.15
N GLN A 64 -1.69 -13.03 -6.87
CA GLN A 64 -2.62 -11.97 -6.39
C GLN A 64 -1.94 -10.60 -6.31
N THR A 65 -0.65 -10.54 -5.97
CA THR A 65 0.11 -9.28 -5.82
C THR A 65 0.30 -8.54 -7.13
N ILE A 66 0.38 -9.27 -8.26
CA ILE A 66 0.50 -8.68 -9.59
C ILE A 66 -0.78 -7.93 -9.96
N SER A 67 -1.95 -8.54 -9.76
CA SER A 67 -3.24 -7.88 -10.03
C SER A 67 -3.40 -6.60 -9.22
N LEU A 68 -3.06 -6.64 -7.93
CA LEU A 68 -3.09 -5.45 -7.07
C LEU A 68 -2.14 -4.34 -7.56
N SER A 69 -0.96 -4.71 -8.05
CA SER A 69 0.00 -3.74 -8.60
C SER A 69 -0.55 -3.04 -9.85
N LEU A 70 -1.25 -3.78 -10.73
CA LEU A 70 -1.91 -3.21 -11.90
C LEU A 70 -3.06 -2.27 -11.51
N ASP A 71 -3.86 -2.62 -10.50
CA ASP A 71 -4.93 -1.76 -10.00
C ASP A 71 -4.39 -0.43 -9.45
N VAL A 72 -3.29 -0.48 -8.68
CA VAL A 72 -2.62 0.73 -8.19
C VAL A 72 -2.10 1.58 -9.36
N MET A 73 -1.46 0.97 -10.36
CA MET A 73 -1.00 1.71 -11.55
C MET A 73 -2.17 2.38 -12.27
N SER A 74 -3.29 1.69 -12.45
CA SER A 74 -4.51 2.25 -13.06
C SER A 74 -5.05 3.46 -12.31
N ILE A 75 -5.09 3.39 -10.97
CA ILE A 75 -5.50 4.53 -10.13
C ILE A 75 -4.54 5.71 -10.32
N MET A 76 -3.22 5.44 -10.28
CA MET A 76 -2.19 6.47 -10.43
C MET A 76 -2.29 7.16 -11.79
N ASP A 77 -2.50 6.40 -12.87
CA ASP A 77 -2.70 6.95 -14.22
C ASP A 77 -3.98 7.80 -14.31
N ASN A 78 -5.08 7.36 -13.72
CA ASN A 78 -6.33 8.11 -13.74
C ASN A 78 -6.21 9.44 -12.97
N VAL A 79 -5.56 9.45 -11.81
CA VAL A 79 -5.30 10.69 -11.05
C VAL A 79 -4.42 11.64 -11.85
N ARG A 80 -3.40 11.10 -12.50
CA ARG A 80 -2.45 11.85 -13.32
C ARG A 80 -3.14 12.51 -14.51
N GLU A 81 -4.04 11.81 -15.20
CA GLU A 81 -4.86 12.35 -16.28
C GLU A 81 -5.77 13.48 -15.80
N GLN A 82 -6.49 13.30 -14.69
CA GLN A 82 -7.35 14.34 -14.10
C GLN A 82 -6.59 15.62 -13.76
N TRP A 83 -5.31 15.51 -13.41
CA TRP A 83 -4.44 16.63 -13.06
C TRP A 83 -3.67 17.20 -14.27
N GLY A 84 -3.83 16.61 -15.46
CA GLY A 84 -3.12 17.04 -16.67
C GLY A 84 -1.61 16.80 -16.62
N ILE A 85 -1.15 15.84 -15.81
CA ILE A 85 0.26 15.48 -15.71
C ILE A 85 0.56 14.42 -16.77
N THR A 86 1.53 14.67 -17.63
CA THR A 86 1.88 13.75 -18.72
C THR A 86 3.38 13.70 -18.87
N TYR A 87 3.91 12.52 -19.14
CA TYR A 87 5.34 12.38 -19.37
C TYR A 87 5.70 12.78 -20.81
N PRO A 88 6.90 13.35 -21.04
CA PRO A 88 7.32 13.77 -22.38
C PRO A 88 7.21 12.67 -23.45
N PHE A 89 7.51 11.41 -23.11
CA PHE A 89 7.47 10.27 -24.04
C PHE A 89 6.05 9.87 -24.45
N GLU A 90 5.02 10.26 -23.71
CA GLU A 90 3.62 9.97 -24.08
C GLU A 90 3.16 10.80 -25.27
N TYR A 91 3.79 11.97 -25.49
CA TYR A 91 3.54 12.82 -26.65
C TYR A 91 4.29 12.36 -27.91
N GLU A 92 5.44 11.71 -27.76
CA GLU A 92 6.24 11.24 -28.89
C GLU A 92 5.55 10.10 -29.66
N ASN A 93 4.72 9.31 -28.96
CA ASN A 93 3.88 8.27 -29.59
C ASN A 93 2.59 8.82 -30.26
N ILE A 94 2.31 10.13 -30.15
CA ILE A 94 1.11 10.78 -30.72
C ILE A 94 1.45 11.64 -31.95
N ARG A 95 2.73 11.82 -32.30
CA ARG A 95 3.12 12.49 -33.56
C ARG A 95 3.06 11.48 -34.71
N PRO A 96 2.16 11.64 -35.71
CA PRO A 96 2.30 10.90 -36.95
C PRO A 96 3.56 11.40 -37.65
N SER A 97 4.35 10.45 -38.16
CA SER A 97 5.47 10.70 -39.09
C SER A 97 4.99 11.40 -40.35
#